data_AF-A0A821T418-F1
#
_entry.id   AF-A0A821T418-F1
#
_cell.length_a   1.000
_cell.length_b   1.000
_cell.length_c   1.000
_cell.angle_alpha   90.00
_cell.angle_beta   90.00
_cell.angle_gamma   90.00
#
_symmetry.space_group_name_H-M   'P 1'
#
loop_
_entity.id
_entity.type
_entity.pdbx_description
1 polymer ?
#
loop_
_entity_poly.entity_id
_entity_poly.type
_entity_poly.pdbx_seq_one_letter_code
_entity_poly.pdbx_strand_id
1 'polypeptide(L)'
;YGSGYKLVINKQNGCHTNDIKNELCQYLPKLKIETDILDGDVVFRTNEQPNELFIQALNQLEIMKKENRIKNYGIQNSTMDDVFLKITRDTKNDNESNSTSIDIDTI
;
A
#
# COMPACT_ATOMS: atom_id res chain seq x y z
N TYR A 1 -1.87 -7.87 22.91
CA TYR A 1 -2.79 -7.71 21.77
C TYR A 1 -2.31 -6.58 20.88
N GLY A 2 -1.35 -6.87 20.00
CA GLY A 2 -0.65 -5.90 19.17
C GLY A 2 -0.96 -6.09 17.69
N SER A 3 -2.24 -5.95 17.33
CA SER A 3 -2.71 -6.12 15.96
C SER A 3 -2.87 -4.74 15.32
N GLY A 4 -1.80 -4.20 14.76
CA GLY A 4 -1.80 -2.91 14.07
C GLY A 4 -0.77 -2.92 12.94
N TYR A 5 -1.09 -2.20 11.88
CA TYR A 5 -0.28 -2.10 10.66
C TYR A 5 0.69 -0.95 10.80
N LYS A 6 1.93 -1.15 10.35
CA LYS A 6 2.94 -0.10 10.31
C LYS A 6 3.33 0.19 8.88
N LEU A 7 3.17 1.43 8.44
CA LEU A 7 3.69 1.90 7.16
C LEU A 7 5.00 2.62 7.42
N VAL A 8 6.07 2.19 6.75
CA VAL A 8 7.38 2.81 6.81
C VAL A 8 7.60 3.54 5.49
N ILE A 9 7.84 4.84 5.54
CA ILE A 9 8.00 5.69 4.36
C ILE A 9 9.33 6.43 4.48
N ASN A 10 10.19 6.27 3.50
CA ASN A 10 11.46 6.97 3.40
C ASN A 10 11.23 8.27 2.60
N LYS A 11 11.16 9.40 3.30
CA LYS A 11 10.97 10.72 2.68
C LYS A 11 12.28 11.22 2.06
N GLN A 12 12.16 12.04 1.03
CA GLN A 12 13.32 12.70 0.40
C GLN A 12 13.64 14.02 1.11
N ASN A 13 14.89 14.51 1.00
CA ASN A 13 15.29 15.81 1.53
C ASN A 13 14.31 16.90 1.05
N GLY A 14 13.70 17.61 2.01
CA GLY A 14 12.72 18.67 1.73
C GLY A 14 11.26 18.23 1.65
N CYS A 15 10.94 16.93 1.86
CA CYS A 15 9.57 16.45 1.95
C CYS A 15 9.12 16.37 3.42
N HIS A 16 8.00 17.02 3.76
CA HIS A 16 7.49 17.04 5.12
C HIS A 16 6.57 15.84 5.39
N THR A 17 6.78 15.20 6.54
CA THR A 17 5.95 14.10 7.05
C THR A 17 4.47 14.49 7.14
N ASN A 18 4.19 15.76 7.42
CA ASN A 18 2.83 16.26 7.54
C ASN A 18 2.07 16.24 6.20
N ASP A 19 2.74 16.54 5.08
CA ASP A 19 2.12 16.46 3.75
C ASP A 19 1.73 15.02 3.42
N ILE A 20 2.66 14.07 3.63
CA ILE A 20 2.40 12.64 3.42
C ILE A 20 1.26 12.18 4.34
N LYS A 21 1.29 12.58 5.62
CA LYS A 21 0.23 12.27 6.56
C LYS A 21 -1.11 12.83 6.08
N ASN A 22 -1.16 14.08 5.60
CA ASN A 22 -2.39 14.74 5.21
C ASN A 22 -3.06 14.04 4.02
N GLU A 23 -2.27 13.61 3.04
CA GLU A 23 -2.72 12.79 1.90
C GLU A 23 -3.27 11.45 2.39
N LEU A 24 -2.53 10.74 3.24
CA LEU A 24 -2.95 9.44 3.77
C LEU A 24 -4.15 9.54 4.71
N CYS A 25 -4.30 10.65 5.43
CA CYS A 25 -5.41 10.88 6.36
C CYS A 25 -6.77 10.87 5.65
N GLN A 26 -6.82 11.19 4.35
CA GLN A 26 -8.03 11.11 3.54
C GLN A 26 -8.55 9.67 3.41
N TYR A 27 -7.64 8.69 3.46
CA TYR A 27 -7.95 7.27 3.35
C TYR A 27 -7.95 6.57 4.71
N LEU A 28 -7.06 6.98 5.61
CA LEU A 28 -6.80 6.38 6.91
C LEU A 28 -6.92 7.45 8.00
N PRO A 29 -8.14 7.82 8.42
CA PRO A 29 -8.33 8.87 9.43
C PRO A 29 -7.76 8.51 10.80
N LYS A 30 -7.55 7.21 11.07
CA LYS A 30 -6.93 6.73 12.34
C LYS A 30 -5.41 6.55 12.24
N LEU A 31 -4.77 7.08 11.20
CA LEU A 31 -3.32 7.03 11.02
C LEU A 31 -2.61 7.88 12.07
N LYS A 32 -1.67 7.28 12.79
CA LYS A 32 -0.83 7.95 13.78
C LYS A 32 0.63 7.89 13.37
N ILE A 33 1.36 8.98 13.58
CA ILE A 33 2.82 8.97 13.46
C ILE A 33 3.36 8.27 14.70
N GLU A 34 4.03 7.13 14.49
CA GLU A 34 4.75 6.42 15.55
C GLU A 34 6.19 6.95 15.64
N THR A 35 6.85 7.10 14.51
CA THR A 35 8.23 7.56 14.43
C THR A 35 8.37 8.58 13.31
N ASP A 36 9.01 9.70 13.60
CA ASP A 36 9.42 10.68 12.60
C ASP A 36 10.92 10.94 12.78
N ILE A 37 11.74 10.38 11.89
CA ILE A 37 13.16 10.68 11.85
C ILE A 37 13.36 11.88 10.93
N LEU A 38 14.13 12.88 11.36
CA LEU A 38 14.50 14.01 10.52
C LEU A 38 15.20 13.49 9.25
N ASP A 39 14.67 13.86 8.09
CA ASP A 39 15.26 13.55 6.77
C ASP A 39 15.52 12.04 6.49
N GLY A 40 14.72 11.16 7.11
CA GLY A 40 14.90 9.70 7.00
C GLY A 40 13.59 8.93 6.90
N ASP A 41 13.49 7.83 7.63
CA ASP A 41 12.29 6.99 7.66
C ASP A 41 11.23 7.52 8.63
N VAL A 42 9.99 7.50 8.18
CA VAL A 42 8.79 7.82 8.93
C VAL A 42 7.98 6.55 9.10
N VAL A 43 7.54 6.27 10.32
CA VAL A 43 6.70 5.13 10.64
C VAL A 43 5.33 5.63 11.05
N PHE A 44 4.31 5.26 10.27
CA PHE A 44 2.92 5.45 10.62
C PHE A 44 2.33 4.15 11.16
N ARG A 45 1.56 4.23 12.23
CA ARG A 45 0.74 3.13 12.73
C ARG A 45 -0.72 3.39 12.43
N THR A 46 -1.42 2.38 11.94
CA THR A 46 -2.88 2.34 11.92
C THR A 46 -3.40 1.09 12.62
N ASN A 47 -4.50 1.24 13.35
CA ASN A 47 -5.24 0.13 13.95
C ASN A 47 -6.46 -0.25 13.09
N GLU A 48 -6.57 0.31 11.89
CA GLU A 48 -7.61 -0.09 10.93
C GLU A 48 -7.23 -1.39 10.22
N GLN A 49 -8.25 -2.18 9.92
CA GLN A 49 -8.08 -3.38 9.11
C GLN A 49 -7.78 -2.99 7.66
N PRO A 50 -6.99 -3.78 6.91
CA PRO A 50 -6.68 -3.50 5.53
C PRO A 50 -7.98 -3.57 4.73
N ASN A 51 -8.37 -2.43 4.17
CA ASN A 51 -9.58 -2.25 3.37
C ASN A 51 -9.20 -1.58 2.04
N GLU A 52 -10.18 -1.36 1.18
CA GLU A 52 -9.94 -0.71 -0.12
C GLU A 52 -9.30 0.69 0.04
N LEU A 53 -9.59 1.43 1.12
CA LEU A 53 -8.94 2.71 1.40
C LEU A 53 -7.44 2.55 1.70
N PHE A 54 -7.05 1.49 2.39
CA PHE A 54 -5.64 1.15 2.59
C PHE A 54 -4.94 0.91 1.25
N ILE A 55 -5.59 0.18 0.34
CA ILE A 55 -5.10 -0.05 -1.03
C ILE A 55 -4.91 1.27 -1.79
N GLN A 56 -5.87 2.20 -1.66
CA GLN A 56 -5.79 3.53 -2.24
C GLN A 56 -4.66 4.35 -1.63
N ALA A 57 -4.46 4.27 -0.32
CA ALA A 57 -3.37 4.94 0.37
C ALA A 57 -1.99 4.47 -0.13
N LEU A 58 -1.82 3.17 -0.39
CA LEU A 58 -0.60 2.64 -1.00
C LEU A 58 -0.42 3.11 -2.45
N ASN A 59 -1.51 3.20 -3.21
CA ASN A 59 -1.46 3.72 -4.58
C ASN A 59 -1.05 5.21 -4.59
N GLN A 60 -1.46 5.99 -3.59
CA GLN A 60 -0.97 7.35 -3.44
C GLN A 60 0.53 7.39 -3.12
N LEU A 61 1.03 6.48 -2.28
CA LEU A 61 2.48 6.39 -2.04
C LEU A 61 3.27 6.06 -3.31
N GLU A 62 2.73 5.19 -4.18
CA GLU A 62 3.32 4.93 -5.52
C GLU A 62 3.39 6.20 -6.37
N ILE A 63 2.33 7.02 -6.38
CA ILE A 63 2.30 8.29 -7.11
C ILE A 63 3.35 9.24 -6.52
N MET A 64 3.37 9.42 -5.20
CA MET A 64 4.35 10.27 -4.52
C MET A 64 5.79 9.82 -4.77
N LYS A 65 6.03 8.51 -4.92
CA LYS A 65 7.32 7.95 -5.32
C LYS A 65 7.67 8.33 -6.76
N LYS A 66 6.72 8.22 -7.69
CA LYS A 66 6.90 8.65 -9.09
C LYS A 66 7.13 10.16 -9.21
N GLU A 67 6.52 10.95 -8.34
CA GLU A 67 6.73 12.40 -8.23
C GLU A 67 8.03 12.79 -7.52
N ASN A 68 8.86 11.82 -7.13
CA ASN A 68 10.13 12.06 -6.44
C ASN A 68 9.94 12.81 -5.09
N ARG A 69 8.79 12.61 -4.43
CA ARG A 69 8.49 13.15 -3.08
C ARG A 69 8.98 12.20 -1.99
N ILE A 70 8.96 10.90 -2.27
CA ILE A 70 9.46 9.84 -1.38
C ILE A 70 10.45 8.95 -2.14
N LYS A 71 11.48 8.46 -1.44
CA LYS A 71 12.46 7.54 -2.02
C LYS A 71 11.92 6.11 -2.07
N ASN A 72 11.33 5.66 -0.98
CA ASN A 72 10.77 4.31 -0.88
C ASN A 72 9.67 4.24 0.17
N TYR A 73 8.84 3.21 0.10
CA TYR A 73 7.86 2.89 1.14
C TYR A 73 7.81 1.37 1.37
N GLY A 74 7.32 0.98 2.54
CA GLY A 74 7.17 -0.41 2.96
C GLY A 74 6.06 -0.55 3.98
N ILE A 75 5.50 -1.75 4.09
CA ILE A 75 4.46 -2.07 5.06
C ILE A 75 5.01 -3.19 5.93
N GLN A 76 4.99 -2.98 7.24
CA GLN A 76 5.35 -3.98 8.23
C GLN A 76 4.08 -4.48 8.91
N ASN A 77 3.80 -5.76 8.72
CA ASN A 77 2.82 -6.51 9.46
C ASN A 77 3.47 -7.29 10.60
N SER A 78 2.66 -7.64 11.60
CA SER A 78 2.98 -8.70 12.55
C SER A 78 2.12 -9.95 12.33
N THR A 79 1.44 -10.08 11.18
CA THR A 79 0.55 -11.24 10.94
C THR A 79 0.45 -11.61 9.46
N MET A 80 0.39 -12.92 9.22
CA MET A 80 0.48 -13.64 7.94
C MET A 80 -0.80 -13.61 7.09
N ASP A 81 -1.77 -12.75 7.44
CA ASP A 81 -3.05 -12.60 6.75
C ASP A 81 -2.96 -11.77 5.44
N ASP A 82 -1.91 -10.96 5.25
CA ASP A 82 -1.77 -10.03 4.12
C ASP A 82 -1.07 -10.57 2.87
N VAL A 83 -0.75 -11.87 2.84
CA VAL A 83 -0.28 -12.51 1.58
C VAL A 83 -1.39 -12.48 0.51
N PHE A 84 -2.65 -12.24 0.91
CA PHE A 84 -3.81 -12.26 0.02
C PHE A 84 -4.01 -10.99 -0.83
N LEU A 85 -3.43 -9.85 -0.43
CA LEU A 85 -3.51 -8.59 -1.19
C LEU A 85 -2.79 -8.66 -2.55
N LYS A 86 -2.00 -9.72 -2.78
CA LYS A 86 -1.18 -9.90 -3.98
C LYS A 86 -1.85 -10.72 -5.09
N ILE A 87 -2.94 -11.45 -4.84
CA ILE A 87 -3.55 -12.30 -5.89
C ILE A 87 -4.58 -11.52 -6.72
N THR A 88 -5.24 -10.50 -6.18
CA THR A 88 -6.30 -9.77 -6.91
C THR A 88 -5.77 -8.66 -7.85
N ARG A 89 -4.50 -8.26 -7.75
CA ARG A 89 -3.92 -7.24 -8.65
C ARG A 89 -3.42 -7.78 -9.99
N ASP A 90 -3.34 -9.10 -10.16
CA ASP A 90 -2.95 -9.74 -11.43
C ASP A 90 -4.18 -10.25 -12.20
N THR A 91 -5.29 -9.51 -12.16
CA THR A 91 -6.45 -9.80 -13.01
C THR A 91 -7.10 -8.50 -13.48
N LYS A 92 -6.37 -7.74 -14.30
CA LYS A 92 -6.83 -6.71 -15.26
C LYS A 92 -5.59 -5.94 -15.70
N ASN A 93 -5.14 -5.90 -16.95
CA ASN A 93 -5.70 -6.19 -18.26
C ASN A 93 -4.47 -6.31 -19.17
N ASP A 94 -4.36 -7.37 -19.96
CA ASP A 94 -3.97 -7.19 -21.34
C ASP A 94 -5.00 -7.93 -22.19
N ASN A 95 -5.59 -7.21 -23.13
CA ASN A 95 -6.53 -7.76 -24.08
C ASN A 95 -5.72 -8.51 -25.13
N GLU A 96 -5.56 -9.82 -24.98
CA GLU A 96 -5.44 -10.69 -26.15
C GLU A 96 -6.61 -11.67 -26.15
N SER A 97 -7.45 -11.49 -27.16
CA SER A 97 -8.57 -12.37 -27.46
C SER A 97 -8.08 -13.82 -27.60
N ASN A 98 -8.52 -14.71 -26.69
CA ASN A 98 -8.95 -16.03 -27.14
C ASN A 98 -9.97 -16.63 -26.18
N SER A 99 -11.24 -16.41 -26.50
CA SER A 99 -12.29 -17.37 -26.14
C SER A 99 -11.95 -18.69 -26.82
N THR A 100 -11.78 -19.76 -26.05
CA THR A 100 -12.67 -20.94 -26.14
C THR A 100 -12.24 -21.99 -25.12
N SER A 101 -13.12 -22.24 -24.14
CA SER A 101 -13.29 -23.59 -23.62
C SER A 101 -13.53 -24.53 -24.79
N ILE A 102 -12.74 -25.59 -24.88
CA ILE A 102 -13.13 -26.77 -25.62
C ILE A 102 -12.90 -27.96 -24.69
N ASP A 103 -13.94 -28.28 -23.94
CA ASP A 103 -14.21 -29.65 -23.50
C ASP A 103 -14.37 -30.49 -24.77
N ILE A 104 -13.45 -31.43 -25.03
CA ILE A 104 -13.82 -32.67 -25.73
C ILE A 104 -13.20 -33.86 -25.00
N ASP A 105 -14.13 -34.60 -24.42
CA ASP A 105 -14.11 -35.96 -23.92
C ASP A 105 -13.42 -36.97 -24.86
N THR A 106 -12.77 -37.95 -24.22
CA THR A 106 -12.44 -39.29 -24.69
C THR A 106 -13.21 -39.81 -25.91
N ILE A 107 -12.50 -40.32 -26.93
CA ILE A 107 -12.69 -41.66 -27.54
C ILE A 107 -11.33 -42.21 -27.97
#